data_AF-A0A3E0HJ98-F1
#
_entry.id   AF-A0A3E0HJ98-F1
#
_cell.length_a   1.000
_cell.length_b   1.000
_cell.length_c   1.000
_cell.angle_alpha   90.00
_cell.angle_beta   90.00
_cell.angle_gamma   90.00
#
_symmetry.space_group_name_H-M   'P 1'
#
loop_
_entity.id
_entity.type
_entity.pdbx_description
1 polymer ?
#
loop_
_entity_poly.entity_id
_entity_poly.type
_entity_poly.pdbx_seq_one_letter_code
_entity_poly.pdbx_strand_id
1 'polypeptide(L)'
;MEEIKLNPKNVVDLNKEKRVFKKIRIEIINSPENEDIDYSKTYSKKILKSNDSIYVYNPHDMVFYLYIGGGAFLLGLLSILLLNIRGKALYFYSSPMLMGIIYIIFHYLKRNKKKFILDRSQGLISYPDYLLKKPITTKFEDLVAVIGGKGSYGALILKLRQTSFLTNYHINNYAPYRFWSFMVWYMDKNRPLPPGKTFDPYRQKDFERRKAEGFPPPLYYSCGIPTPEATPEQQAEREQYWKDEEYYAPDIKRPKDSEIFNKRTHKNWSPCVFGEKEAVLANKWYEFTFANGKVVYMLTNEKGEGFLPPEDEKYEVASLTLKDTWF
;
A
#
# COMPACT_ATOMS: atom_id res chain seq x y z
N MET A 1 -17.37 18.85 11.98
CA MET A 1 -16.73 18.01 10.93
C MET A 1 -17.39 16.65 11.00
N GLU A 2 -18.03 16.18 9.93
CA GLU A 2 -18.55 14.80 9.87
C GLU A 2 -17.46 13.79 10.19
N GLU A 3 -17.79 12.79 11.00
CA GLU A 3 -16.89 11.69 11.32
C GLU A 3 -16.70 10.86 10.03
N ILE A 4 -15.58 11.05 9.33
CA ILE A 4 -15.21 10.25 8.17
C ILE A 4 -14.89 8.84 8.68
N LYS A 5 -15.86 7.96 8.82
CA LYS A 5 -15.68 6.53 9.11
C LYS A 5 -16.15 5.70 7.92
N LEU A 6 -15.37 4.70 7.52
CA LEU A 6 -15.78 3.78 6.47
C LEU A 6 -16.79 2.79 7.03
N ASN A 7 -17.87 2.53 6.29
CA ASN A 7 -18.87 1.55 6.67
C ASN A 7 -18.45 0.15 6.16
N PRO A 8 -18.22 -0.84 7.06
CA PRO A 8 -17.85 -2.19 6.66
C PRO A 8 -18.87 -2.88 5.76
N LYS A 9 -20.15 -2.48 5.80
CA LYS A 9 -21.21 -3.00 4.92
C LYS A 9 -21.02 -2.64 3.45
N ASN A 10 -20.15 -1.69 3.14
CA ASN A 10 -19.86 -1.24 1.77
C ASN A 10 -18.63 -1.91 1.16
N VAL A 11 -18.08 -2.95 1.81
CA VAL A 11 -16.93 -3.70 1.29
C VAL A 11 -17.31 -4.42 -0.01
N VAL A 12 -16.53 -4.18 -1.05
CA VAL A 12 -16.66 -4.81 -2.37
C VAL A 12 -15.55 -5.83 -2.55
N ASP A 13 -15.91 -7.07 -2.86
CA ASP A 13 -14.96 -8.11 -3.23
C ASP A 13 -14.55 -7.97 -4.71
N LEU A 14 -13.32 -7.53 -4.93
CA LEU A 14 -12.73 -7.33 -6.25
C LEU A 14 -12.03 -8.58 -6.80
N ASN A 15 -11.99 -9.70 -6.06
CA ASN A 15 -11.27 -10.92 -6.47
C ASN A 15 -12.13 -11.89 -7.30
N LYS A 16 -13.43 -11.61 -7.48
CA LYS A 16 -14.37 -12.50 -8.21
C LYS A 16 -14.10 -12.64 -9.73
N GLU A 17 -13.27 -11.80 -10.32
CA GLU A 17 -12.99 -11.80 -11.76
C GLU A 17 -11.55 -12.29 -12.08
N LYS A 18 -11.47 -13.36 -12.89
CA LYS A 18 -10.31 -14.19 -13.28
C LYS A 18 -9.18 -13.50 -14.08
N ARG A 19 -8.77 -12.27 -13.76
CA ARG A 19 -7.50 -11.73 -14.29
C ARG A 19 -6.42 -11.78 -13.22
N VAL A 20 -5.37 -12.55 -13.52
CA VAL A 20 -4.14 -12.64 -12.72
C VAL A 20 -3.33 -11.37 -12.95
N PHE A 21 -3.65 -10.30 -12.22
CA PHE A 21 -2.70 -9.20 -12.09
C PHE A 21 -1.54 -9.68 -11.21
N LYS A 22 -0.29 -9.34 -11.57
CA LYS A 22 0.85 -9.52 -10.65
C LYS A 22 0.67 -8.55 -9.48
N LYS A 23 -0.07 -8.99 -8.46
CA LYS A 23 -0.32 -8.25 -7.22
C LYS A 23 1.02 -7.98 -6.54
N ILE A 24 1.29 -6.72 -6.18
CA ILE A 24 2.39 -6.40 -5.29
C ILE A 24 2.07 -6.95 -3.90
N ARG A 25 3.05 -7.55 -3.23
CA ARG A 25 2.86 -8.06 -1.88
C ARG A 25 2.62 -6.91 -0.91
N ILE A 26 1.81 -7.18 0.11
CA ILE A 26 1.52 -6.24 1.19
C ILE A 26 2.69 -6.33 2.18
N GLU A 27 3.78 -5.66 1.83
CA GLU A 27 5.03 -5.60 2.59
C GLU A 27 5.66 -4.21 2.46
N ILE A 28 6.41 -3.79 3.48
CA ILE A 28 7.20 -2.55 3.45
C ILE A 28 8.46 -2.85 2.63
N ILE A 29 8.62 -2.22 1.47
CA ILE A 29 9.71 -2.51 0.51
C ILE A 29 10.78 -1.41 0.51
N ASN A 30 10.38 -0.19 0.86
CA ASN A 30 11.27 0.96 0.99
C ASN A 30 10.99 1.66 2.31
N SER A 31 12.04 2.13 2.98
CA SER A 31 11.87 3.06 4.08
C SER A 31 11.16 4.31 3.56
N PRO A 32 9.98 4.66 4.08
CA PRO A 32 9.45 6.00 3.88
C PRO A 32 10.40 6.94 4.64
N GLU A 33 11.31 7.63 3.93
CA GLU A 33 12.30 8.51 4.54
C GLU A 33 11.66 9.51 5.53
N ASN A 34 12.46 9.89 6.55
CA ASN A 34 12.22 11.00 7.48
C ASN A 34 12.13 12.37 6.81
N GLU A 35 12.38 12.45 5.50
CA GLU A 35 12.04 13.66 4.79
C GLU A 35 10.58 13.94 5.08
N ASP A 36 10.31 15.18 5.46
CA ASP A 36 9.02 15.80 5.22
C ASP A 36 8.77 15.77 3.69
N ILE A 37 8.66 14.58 3.09
CA ILE A 37 7.84 14.30 1.93
C ILE A 37 6.45 14.55 2.46
N ASP A 38 6.21 15.84 2.57
CA ASP A 38 4.93 16.42 2.44
C ASP A 38 4.38 15.80 1.14
N TYR A 39 3.65 14.70 1.29
CA TYR A 39 2.96 14.05 0.19
C TYR A 39 1.97 15.05 -0.46
N SER A 40 1.79 16.25 0.13
CA SER A 40 1.11 17.44 -0.40
C SER A 40 1.99 18.45 -1.15
N LYS A 41 3.34 18.35 -1.13
CA LYS A 41 4.25 19.15 -1.99
C LYS A 41 4.52 18.49 -3.33
N THR A 42 4.65 17.17 -3.37
CA THR A 42 4.95 16.44 -4.63
C THR A 42 3.76 16.38 -5.58
N TYR A 43 2.56 16.59 -5.06
CA TYR A 43 1.32 16.81 -5.81
C TYR A 43 0.51 17.81 -5.02
N SER A 44 -0.31 18.63 -5.66
CA SER A 44 -1.38 19.43 -5.05
C SER A 44 -2.47 18.60 -4.33
N LYS A 45 -2.11 17.42 -3.80
CA LYS A 45 -2.91 16.54 -2.95
C LYS A 45 -3.09 17.20 -1.60
N LYS A 46 -4.18 17.93 -1.45
CA LYS A 46 -4.60 18.48 -0.17
C LYS A 46 -4.91 17.32 0.79
N ILE A 47 -4.02 17.05 1.75
CA ILE A 47 -4.31 16.19 2.90
C ILE A 47 -5.47 16.85 3.64
N LEU A 48 -6.56 16.11 3.80
CA LEU A 48 -7.78 16.61 4.44
C LEU A 48 -7.81 16.26 5.92
N LYS A 49 -7.26 15.09 6.28
CA LYS A 49 -7.20 14.58 7.65
C LYS A 49 -6.11 13.52 7.76
N SER A 50 -5.30 13.56 8.81
CA SER A 50 -4.28 12.56 9.09
C SER A 50 -4.08 12.43 10.60
N ASN A 51 -4.31 11.24 11.14
CA ASN A 51 -4.09 10.92 12.55
C ASN A 51 -3.77 9.43 12.73
N ASP A 52 -3.80 8.94 13.97
CA ASP A 52 -3.58 7.54 14.38
C ASP A 52 -4.59 6.52 13.83
N SER A 53 -5.72 6.95 13.30
CA SER A 53 -6.82 6.06 12.89
C SER A 53 -7.20 6.20 11.43
N ILE A 54 -7.13 7.41 10.87
CA ILE A 54 -7.62 7.73 9.54
C ILE A 54 -6.67 8.70 8.81
N TYR A 55 -6.34 8.35 7.56
CA TYR A 55 -5.62 9.19 6.62
C TYR A 55 -6.47 9.44 5.38
N VAL A 56 -6.73 10.72 5.09
CA VAL A 56 -7.59 11.18 3.99
C VAL A 56 -6.86 12.23 3.18
N TYR A 57 -6.79 12.02 1.86
CA TYR A 57 -6.35 13.07 0.95
C TYR A 57 -7.28 13.19 -0.26
N ASN A 58 -7.30 14.39 -0.84
CA ASN A 58 -8.01 14.64 -2.09
C ASN A 58 -7.01 14.75 -3.26
N PRO A 59 -6.96 13.78 -4.17
CA PRO A 59 -6.19 13.85 -5.42
C PRO A 59 -6.82 14.79 -6.46
N HIS A 60 -8.04 15.27 -6.23
CA HIS A 60 -8.76 16.08 -7.21
C HIS A 60 -8.42 17.57 -7.08
N ASP A 61 -7.59 18.04 -8.00
CA ASP A 61 -7.26 19.45 -8.15
C ASP A 61 -8.28 20.16 -9.06
N MET A 62 -9.33 20.73 -8.47
CA MET A 62 -10.34 21.49 -9.23
C MET A 62 -9.74 22.72 -9.93
N VAL A 63 -8.70 23.33 -9.37
CA VAL A 63 -8.11 24.56 -9.91
C VAL A 63 -7.44 24.26 -11.24
N PHE A 64 -6.68 23.15 -11.32
CA PHE A 64 -6.10 22.67 -12.56
C PHE A 64 -7.15 22.47 -13.67
N TYR A 65 -8.27 21.83 -13.36
CA TYR A 65 -9.34 21.59 -14.35
C TYR A 65 -10.06 22.87 -14.77
N LEU A 66 -10.20 23.85 -13.86
CA LEU A 66 -10.74 25.16 -14.19
C LEU A 66 -9.83 25.92 -15.16
N TYR A 67 -8.51 25.86 -15.00
CA TYR A 67 -7.58 26.48 -15.95
C TYR A 67 -7.67 25.86 -17.34
N ILE A 68 -7.71 24.53 -17.46
CA ILE A 68 -7.82 23.86 -18.76
C ILE A 68 -9.17 24.15 -19.42
N GLY A 69 -10.27 23.93 -18.70
CA GLY A 69 -11.62 24.13 -19.24
C GLY A 69 -11.92 25.60 -19.53
N GLY A 70 -11.46 26.50 -18.65
CA GLY A 70 -11.57 27.94 -18.81
C GLY A 70 -10.72 28.44 -19.98
N GLY A 71 -9.51 27.91 -20.15
CA GLY A 71 -8.66 28.19 -21.31
C GLY A 71 -9.30 27.77 -22.63
N ALA A 72 -9.89 26.57 -22.70
CA ALA A 72 -10.63 26.11 -23.88
C ALA A 72 -11.86 27.00 -24.17
N PHE A 73 -12.54 27.44 -23.11
CA PHE A 73 -13.64 28.39 -23.22
C PHE A 73 -13.20 29.75 -23.77
N LEU A 74 -12.16 30.35 -23.20
CA LEU A 74 -11.63 31.63 -23.64
C LEU A 74 -11.10 31.54 -25.09
N LEU A 75 -10.45 30.44 -25.47
CA LEU A 75 -9.97 30.23 -26.83
C LEU A 75 -11.11 30.24 -27.85
N GLY A 76 -12.20 29.51 -27.58
CA GLY A 76 -13.36 29.50 -28.49
C GLY A 76 -14.03 30.88 -28.57
N LEU A 77 -14.18 31.56 -27.43
CA LEU A 77 -14.77 32.90 -27.37
C LEU A 77 -13.94 33.92 -28.17
N LEU A 78 -12.62 33.96 -27.93
CA LEU A 78 -11.71 34.86 -28.64
C LEU A 78 -11.66 34.54 -30.13
N SER A 79 -11.71 33.27 -30.52
CA SER A 79 -11.73 32.87 -31.94
C SER A 79 -12.95 33.42 -32.66
N ILE A 80 -14.14 33.37 -32.05
CA ILE A 80 -15.37 33.92 -32.62
C ILE A 80 -15.29 35.43 -32.75
N LEU A 81 -14.82 36.12 -31.70
CA LEU A 81 -14.74 37.58 -31.65
C LEU A 81 -13.69 38.15 -32.59
N LEU A 82 -12.47 37.63 -32.56
CA LEU A 82 -11.33 38.15 -33.33
C LEU A 82 -11.44 37.86 -34.83
N LEU A 83 -12.01 36.70 -35.20
CA LEU A 83 -12.16 36.30 -36.59
C LEU A 83 -13.53 36.68 -37.18
N ASN A 84 -14.41 37.33 -36.40
CA ASN A 84 -15.77 37.73 -36.79
C ASN A 84 -16.54 36.59 -37.49
N ILE A 85 -16.47 35.39 -36.91
CA ILE A 85 -17.02 34.17 -37.50
C ILE A 85 -18.56 34.23 -37.55
N ARG A 86 -19.14 33.88 -38.71
CA ARG A 86 -20.60 33.84 -38.93
C ARG A 86 -21.04 32.56 -39.62
N GLY A 87 -22.35 32.31 -39.64
CA GLY A 87 -22.95 31.17 -40.34
C GLY A 87 -22.47 29.83 -39.81
N LYS A 88 -22.33 28.83 -40.70
CA LYS A 88 -21.98 27.45 -40.31
C LYS A 88 -20.61 27.32 -39.63
N ALA A 89 -19.68 28.24 -39.89
CA ALA A 89 -18.38 28.26 -39.23
C ALA A 89 -18.52 28.51 -37.71
N LEU A 90 -19.57 29.22 -37.26
CA LEU A 90 -19.80 29.51 -35.85
C LEU A 90 -19.89 28.22 -35.01
N TYR A 91 -20.50 27.15 -35.53
CA TYR A 91 -20.59 25.87 -34.84
C TYR A 91 -19.21 25.23 -34.60
N PHE A 92 -18.30 25.33 -35.57
CA PHE A 92 -16.96 24.80 -35.43
C PHE A 92 -16.16 25.57 -34.38
N TYR A 93 -16.18 26.90 -34.44
CA TYR A 93 -15.40 27.76 -33.52
C TYR A 93 -16.00 27.87 -32.11
N SER A 94 -17.29 27.57 -31.93
CA SER A 94 -17.92 27.44 -30.61
C SER A 94 -17.71 26.08 -29.95
N SER A 95 -17.25 25.07 -30.69
CA SER A 95 -17.03 23.72 -30.14
C SER A 95 -16.02 23.67 -28.97
N PRO A 96 -14.91 24.46 -28.95
CA PRO A 96 -14.00 24.48 -27.81
C PRO A 96 -14.63 25.09 -26.56
N MET A 97 -15.52 26.07 -26.71
CA MET A 97 -16.29 26.63 -25.60
C MET A 97 -17.19 25.60 -24.94
N LEU A 98 -17.99 24.91 -25.76
CA LEU A 98 -18.87 23.85 -25.28
C LEU A 98 -18.07 22.72 -24.61
N MET A 99 -16.96 22.30 -25.23
CA MET A 99 -16.10 21.27 -24.67
C MET A 99 -15.48 21.70 -23.33
N GLY A 100 -15.03 22.96 -23.21
CA GLY A 100 -14.50 23.53 -21.97
C GLY A 100 -15.53 23.55 -20.84
N ILE A 101 -16.77 23.94 -21.13
CA ILE A 101 -17.87 23.93 -20.16
C ILE A 101 -18.20 22.50 -19.72
N ILE A 102 -18.38 21.58 -20.67
CA ILE A 102 -18.69 20.17 -20.39
C ILE A 102 -17.58 19.55 -19.53
N TYR A 103 -16.32 19.87 -19.83
CA TYR A 103 -15.16 19.41 -19.06
C TYR A 103 -15.21 19.91 -17.62
N ILE A 104 -15.46 21.20 -17.38
CA ILE A 104 -15.57 21.75 -16.03
C ILE A 104 -16.73 21.10 -15.26
N ILE A 105 -17.92 21.00 -15.86
CA ILE A 105 -19.10 20.38 -15.23
C ILE A 105 -18.79 18.93 -14.84
N PHE A 106 -18.20 18.16 -15.75
CA PHE A 106 -17.83 16.78 -15.50
C PHE A 106 -16.87 16.61 -14.33
N HIS A 107 -15.85 17.47 -14.23
CA HIS A 107 -14.88 17.43 -13.12
C HIS A 107 -15.47 17.96 -11.81
N TYR A 108 -16.36 18.95 -11.87
CA TYR A 108 -17.12 19.42 -10.71
C TYR A 108 -17.98 18.30 -10.11
N LEU A 109 -18.73 17.58 -10.94
CA LEU A 109 -19.57 16.45 -10.51
C LEU A 109 -18.75 15.29 -9.91
N LYS A 110 -17.49 15.14 -10.31
CA LYS A 110 -16.59 14.09 -9.81
C LYS A 110 -15.88 14.42 -8.51
N ARG A 111 -15.81 15.70 -8.11
CA ARG A 111 -14.97 16.18 -6.99
C ARG A 111 -15.13 15.36 -5.71
N ASN A 112 -16.36 15.10 -5.26
CA ASN A 112 -16.62 14.44 -3.97
C ASN A 112 -16.30 12.94 -3.99
N LYS A 113 -16.29 12.32 -5.17
CA LYS A 113 -16.03 10.88 -5.37
C LYS A 113 -14.54 10.55 -5.47
N LYS A 114 -13.67 11.56 -5.32
CA LYS A 114 -12.24 11.43 -5.55
C LYS A 114 -11.40 11.26 -4.28
N LYS A 115 -12.00 11.33 -3.09
CA LYS A 115 -11.30 11.14 -1.82
C LYS A 115 -10.66 9.74 -1.76
N PHE A 116 -9.42 9.71 -1.32
CA PHE A 116 -8.72 8.48 -0.94
C PHE A 116 -8.65 8.44 0.58
N ILE A 117 -9.04 7.31 1.17
CA ILE A 117 -9.20 7.12 2.61
C ILE A 117 -8.52 5.81 3.01
N LEU A 118 -7.65 5.88 4.01
CA LEU A 118 -7.11 4.75 4.75
C LEU A 118 -7.71 4.80 6.15
N ASP A 119 -8.49 3.78 6.51
CA ASP A 119 -9.04 3.58 7.85
C ASP A 119 -8.24 2.47 8.53
N ARG A 120 -7.18 2.87 9.24
CA ARG A 120 -6.26 1.99 9.96
C ARG A 120 -6.99 1.22 11.07
N SER A 121 -7.99 1.84 11.69
CA SER A 121 -8.73 1.22 12.80
C SER A 121 -9.54 0.00 12.37
N GLN A 122 -10.20 0.09 11.20
CA GLN A 122 -11.02 -0.99 10.63
C GLN A 122 -10.27 -1.85 9.62
N GLY A 123 -9.04 -1.48 9.23
CA GLY A 123 -8.31 -2.15 8.15
C GLY A 123 -8.96 -1.95 6.78
N LEU A 124 -9.68 -0.85 6.58
CA LEU A 124 -10.42 -0.55 5.35
C LEU A 124 -9.71 0.52 4.53
N ILE A 125 -9.81 0.40 3.21
CA ILE A 125 -9.35 1.40 2.25
C ILE A 125 -10.52 1.78 1.35
N SER A 126 -10.69 3.08 1.11
CA SER A 126 -11.67 3.60 0.14
C SER A 126 -11.00 4.51 -0.87
N TYR A 127 -11.27 4.28 -2.16
CA TYR A 127 -10.66 5.04 -3.25
C TYR A 127 -11.61 5.20 -4.44
N PRO A 128 -11.33 6.17 -5.33
CA PRO A 128 -12.22 6.49 -6.43
C PRO A 128 -12.34 5.36 -7.45
N ASP A 129 -13.57 5.04 -7.83
CA ASP A 129 -13.85 4.13 -8.95
C ASP A 129 -13.82 4.89 -10.29
N TYR A 130 -14.10 4.15 -11.36
CA TYR A 130 -14.20 4.65 -12.72
C TYR A 130 -15.36 5.65 -12.89
N LEU A 131 -15.06 6.76 -13.56
CA LEU A 131 -16.00 7.84 -13.88
C LEU A 131 -16.77 8.40 -12.66
N LEU A 132 -18.10 8.26 -12.67
CA LEU A 132 -19.05 8.77 -11.68
C LEU A 132 -19.55 7.66 -10.75
N LYS A 133 -18.99 6.45 -10.81
CA LYS A 133 -19.33 5.37 -9.88
C LYS A 133 -18.98 5.77 -8.44
N LYS A 134 -19.65 5.12 -7.47
CA LYS A 134 -19.34 5.31 -6.05
C LYS A 134 -17.90 4.85 -5.77
N PRO A 135 -17.20 5.44 -4.79
CA PRO A 135 -15.89 4.94 -4.37
C PRO A 135 -15.95 3.45 -4.00
N ILE A 136 -14.85 2.75 -4.27
CA ILE A 136 -14.67 1.36 -3.85
C ILE A 136 -14.17 1.38 -2.42
N THR A 137 -14.84 0.65 -1.53
CA THR A 137 -14.33 0.33 -0.20
C THR A 137 -14.00 -1.15 -0.16
N THR A 138 -12.81 -1.52 0.32
CA THR A 138 -12.41 -2.92 0.51
C THR A 138 -11.53 -3.04 1.76
N LYS A 139 -11.33 -4.27 2.25
CA LYS A 139 -10.27 -4.51 3.22
C LYS A 139 -8.90 -4.32 2.58
N PHE A 140 -7.95 -3.85 3.37
CA PHE A 140 -6.58 -3.62 2.91
C PHE A 140 -5.85 -4.93 2.57
N GLU A 141 -6.07 -5.99 3.34
CA GLU A 141 -5.53 -7.35 3.08
C GLU A 141 -5.94 -7.89 1.69
N ASP A 142 -7.16 -7.58 1.29
CA ASP A 142 -7.74 -8.02 0.01
C ASP A 142 -7.37 -7.10 -1.17
N LEU A 143 -6.67 -6.00 -0.90
CA LEU A 143 -6.39 -4.97 -1.90
C LEU A 143 -5.57 -5.53 -3.07
N VAL A 144 -6.04 -5.32 -4.29
CA VAL A 144 -5.30 -5.64 -5.51
C VAL A 144 -4.57 -4.40 -6.00
N ALA A 145 -3.29 -4.32 -5.63
CA ALA A 145 -2.39 -3.25 -6.04
C ALA A 145 -1.33 -3.77 -7.02
N VAL A 146 -0.94 -2.94 -7.98
CA VAL A 146 0.06 -3.26 -9.01
C VAL A 146 0.97 -2.05 -9.19
N ILE A 147 2.28 -2.29 -9.24
CA ILE A 147 3.25 -1.30 -9.73
C ILE A 147 3.61 -1.67 -11.17
N GLY A 148 3.41 -0.73 -12.10
CA GLY A 148 3.70 -0.96 -13.51
C GLY A 148 3.93 0.33 -14.28
N GLY A 149 4.44 0.21 -15.50
CA GLY A 149 4.82 1.36 -16.33
C GLY A 149 3.69 2.33 -16.67
N LYS A 150 4.10 3.58 -16.92
CA LYS A 150 3.34 4.71 -17.47
C LYS A 150 3.78 4.92 -18.92
N GLY A 151 3.02 4.36 -19.86
CA GLY A 151 3.30 4.54 -21.28
C GLY A 151 4.72 4.10 -21.67
N SER A 152 5.22 4.66 -22.77
CA SER A 152 6.48 4.29 -23.44
C SER A 152 7.76 4.75 -22.73
N TYR A 153 7.67 5.58 -21.68
CA TYR A 153 8.84 6.21 -21.03
C TYR A 153 9.27 5.52 -19.72
N GLY A 154 8.76 4.34 -19.40
CA GLY A 154 9.26 3.50 -18.29
C GLY A 154 8.93 3.97 -16.86
N ALA A 155 8.34 5.14 -16.65
CA ALA A 155 7.99 5.63 -15.31
C ALA A 155 7.01 4.69 -14.58
N LEU A 156 7.27 4.36 -13.32
CA LEU A 156 6.43 3.43 -12.56
C LEU A 156 5.24 4.13 -11.88
N ILE A 157 4.09 3.46 -11.85
CA ILE A 157 2.87 3.92 -11.19
C ILE A 157 2.33 2.83 -10.28
N LEU A 158 1.95 3.22 -9.05
CA LEU A 158 1.10 2.43 -8.17
C LEU A 158 -0.37 2.57 -8.59
N LYS A 159 -0.97 1.45 -8.96
CA LYS A 159 -2.34 1.33 -9.47
C LYS A 159 -3.17 0.42 -8.58
N LEU A 160 -4.42 0.80 -8.30
CA LEU A 160 -5.42 -0.08 -7.68
C LEU A 160 -6.44 -0.55 -8.70
N ARG A 161 -6.88 -1.79 -8.54
CA ARG A 161 -7.96 -2.36 -9.35
C ARG A 161 -9.24 -1.52 -9.22
N GLN A 162 -9.91 -1.24 -10.32
CA GLN A 162 -11.25 -0.64 -10.32
C GLN A 162 -12.31 -1.68 -10.68
N THR A 163 -13.58 -1.35 -10.48
CA THR A 163 -14.70 -2.19 -10.93
C THR A 163 -14.76 -2.27 -12.45
N SER A 164 -14.20 -1.27 -13.15
CA SER A 164 -14.09 -1.30 -14.61
C SER A 164 -12.89 -2.13 -15.05
N PHE A 165 -13.08 -3.00 -16.04
CA PHE A 165 -11.99 -3.79 -16.63
C PHE A 165 -11.04 -2.96 -17.53
N LEU A 166 -11.43 -1.73 -17.88
CA LEU A 166 -10.70 -0.87 -18.82
C LEU A 166 -9.58 -0.05 -18.17
N THR A 167 -9.67 0.19 -16.86
CA THR A 167 -8.80 1.18 -16.19
C THR A 167 -8.43 0.74 -14.79
N ASN A 168 -7.30 1.25 -14.31
CA ASN A 168 -6.92 1.18 -12.90
C ASN A 168 -6.86 2.57 -12.31
N TYR A 169 -7.06 2.65 -11.00
CA TYR A 169 -6.92 3.91 -10.28
C TYR A 169 -5.45 4.21 -10.01
N HIS A 170 -4.92 5.28 -10.62
CA HIS A 170 -3.53 5.70 -10.43
C HIS A 170 -3.41 6.51 -9.13
N ILE A 171 -2.62 6.01 -8.17
CA ILE A 171 -2.42 6.69 -6.89
C ILE A 171 -1.16 7.55 -6.89
N ASN A 172 -0.02 6.96 -7.28
CA ASN A 172 1.28 7.59 -7.17
C ASN A 172 2.14 7.23 -8.38
N ASN A 173 2.72 8.24 -9.04
CA ASN A 173 3.58 8.09 -10.22
C ASN A 173 4.95 8.76 -10.06
N TYR A 174 5.35 9.08 -8.82
CA TYR A 174 6.64 9.68 -8.48
C TYR A 174 7.50 8.69 -7.69
N ALA A 175 6.94 8.17 -6.59
CA ALA A 175 7.60 7.19 -5.73
C ALA A 175 6.63 6.06 -5.35
N PRO A 176 6.26 5.19 -6.31
CA PRO A 176 5.21 4.19 -6.12
C PRO A 176 5.55 3.17 -5.03
N TYR A 177 6.81 2.71 -4.93
CA TYR A 177 7.25 1.80 -3.87
C TYR A 177 7.28 2.46 -2.49
N ARG A 178 7.70 3.73 -2.40
CA ARG A 178 7.70 4.48 -1.13
C ARG A 178 6.27 4.70 -0.64
N PHE A 179 5.36 5.12 -1.52
CA PHE A 179 3.96 5.35 -1.15
C PHE A 179 3.25 4.04 -0.79
N TRP A 180 3.56 2.95 -1.49
CA TRP A 180 3.07 1.62 -1.11
C TRP A 180 3.55 1.24 0.29
N SER A 181 4.84 1.40 0.58
CA SER A 181 5.43 1.10 1.88
C SER A 181 4.82 1.95 3.00
N PHE A 182 4.57 3.24 2.73
CA PHE A 182 3.80 4.11 3.63
C PHE A 182 2.39 3.56 3.89
N MET A 183 1.65 3.16 2.85
CA MET A 183 0.31 2.58 3.01
C MET A 183 0.34 1.30 3.86
N VAL A 184 1.28 0.40 3.58
CA VAL A 184 1.43 -0.87 4.33
C VAL A 184 1.77 -0.59 5.79
N TRP A 185 2.76 0.26 6.07
CA TRP A 185 3.13 0.64 7.44
C TRP A 185 1.97 1.33 8.15
N TYR A 186 1.34 2.32 7.52
CA TYR A 186 0.20 3.03 8.12
C TYR A 186 -0.97 2.10 8.42
N MET A 187 -1.30 1.17 7.52
CA MET A 187 -2.42 0.23 7.71
C MET A 187 -2.10 -0.91 8.67
N ASP A 188 -0.82 -1.13 9.01
CA ASP A 188 -0.43 -2.02 10.09
C ASP A 188 -0.70 -1.35 11.44
N LYS A 189 -1.88 -1.59 12.00
CA LYS A 189 -2.24 -1.04 13.31
C LYS A 189 -1.41 -1.58 14.47
N ASN A 190 -0.61 -2.63 14.27
CA ASN A 190 0.20 -3.24 15.31
C ASN A 190 1.62 -2.65 15.35
N ARG A 191 2.02 -1.94 14.28
CA ARG A 191 3.29 -1.19 14.20
C ARG A 191 3.12 0.26 14.67
N PRO A 192 4.22 0.92 15.06
CA PRO A 192 4.22 2.37 15.29
C PRO A 192 3.78 3.13 14.05
N LEU A 193 3.27 4.35 14.24
CA LEU A 193 2.93 5.22 13.11
C LEU A 193 4.17 5.49 12.23
N PRO A 194 4.02 5.58 10.89
CA PRO A 194 5.13 5.85 9.99
C PRO A 194 5.92 7.10 10.39
N PRO A 195 7.23 7.18 10.07
CA PRO A 195 8.04 8.36 10.31
C PRO A 195 7.46 9.63 9.66
N GLY A 196 7.76 10.79 10.25
CA GLY A 196 7.34 12.10 9.77
C GLY A 196 6.48 12.90 10.75
N LYS A 197 6.58 14.24 10.64
CA LYS A 197 5.98 15.20 11.59
C LYS A 197 4.46 15.18 11.66
N THR A 198 3.81 14.70 10.60
CA THR A 198 2.34 14.62 10.52
C THR A 198 1.75 13.74 11.62
N PHE A 199 2.49 12.73 12.09
CA PHE A 199 2.00 11.75 13.06
C PHE A 199 2.52 11.96 14.48
N ASP A 200 3.51 12.83 14.68
CA ASP A 200 4.14 13.07 15.99
C ASP A 200 3.15 13.35 17.12
N PRO A 201 2.09 14.18 16.93
CA PRO A 201 1.09 14.43 17.97
C PRO A 201 0.30 13.19 18.42
N TYR A 202 0.35 12.10 17.64
CA TYR A 202 -0.44 10.89 17.87
C TYR A 202 0.41 9.68 18.28
N ARG A 203 1.74 9.77 18.23
CA ARG A 203 2.64 8.63 18.53
C ARG A 203 2.45 8.09 19.94
N GLN A 204 2.40 8.99 20.93
CA GLN A 204 2.23 8.60 22.34
C GLN A 204 0.91 7.85 22.57
N LYS A 205 -0.20 8.39 22.04
CA LYS A 205 -1.52 7.76 22.14
C LYS A 205 -1.55 6.39 21.44
N ASP A 206 -0.92 6.27 20.27
CA ASP A 206 -0.85 4.99 19.57
C ASP A 206 0.00 3.95 20.33
N PHE A 207 1.11 4.38 20.94
CA PHE A 207 1.94 3.53 21.80
C PHE A 207 1.15 3.02 23.01
N GLU A 208 0.50 3.91 23.76
CA GLU A 208 -0.32 3.53 24.93
C GLU A 208 -1.44 2.55 24.56
N ARG A 209 -2.09 2.73 23.41
CA ARG A 209 -3.07 1.77 22.90
C ARG A 209 -2.44 0.40 22.63
N ARG A 210 -1.30 0.34 21.91
CA ARG A 210 -0.63 -0.94 21.61
C ARG A 210 -0.13 -1.62 22.88
N LYS A 211 0.35 -0.86 23.85
CA LYS A 211 0.72 -1.33 25.19
C LYS A 211 -0.48 -1.96 25.91
N ALA A 212 -1.63 -1.30 25.90
CA ALA A 212 -2.86 -1.84 26.49
C ALA A 212 -3.36 -3.11 25.78
N GLU A 213 -3.09 -3.26 24.48
CA GLU A 213 -3.38 -4.47 23.69
C GLU A 213 -2.30 -5.57 23.84
N GLY A 214 -1.22 -5.33 24.62
CA GLY A 214 -0.14 -6.28 24.83
C GLY A 214 0.83 -6.41 23.65
N PHE A 215 1.10 -5.30 22.96
CA PHE A 215 1.96 -5.20 21.77
C PHE A 215 1.70 -6.33 20.77
N PRO A 216 0.51 -6.37 20.15
CA PRO A 216 0.24 -7.39 19.14
C PRO A 216 1.31 -7.34 18.04
N PRO A 217 1.69 -8.48 17.46
CA PRO A 217 2.72 -8.52 16.43
C PRO A 217 2.21 -7.92 15.11
N PRO A 218 3.12 -7.49 14.23
CA PRO A 218 2.79 -6.90 12.94
C PRO A 218 1.78 -7.70 12.12
N LEU A 219 0.93 -6.99 11.39
CA LEU A 219 0.02 -7.58 10.42
C LEU A 219 0.72 -7.87 9.08
N TYR A 220 1.71 -7.06 8.73
CA TYR A 220 2.39 -7.13 7.44
C TYR A 220 3.92 -7.21 7.59
N TYR A 221 4.58 -7.85 6.63
CA TYR A 221 6.02 -8.02 6.60
C TYR A 221 6.76 -6.73 6.22
N SER A 222 8.06 -6.68 6.54
CA SER A 222 8.97 -5.60 6.16
C SER A 222 10.23 -6.16 5.48
N CYS A 223 10.68 -5.67 4.33
CA CYS A 223 11.93 -6.12 3.68
C CYS A 223 13.16 -5.55 4.41
N GLY A 224 13.45 -6.02 5.62
CA GLY A 224 14.63 -5.58 6.38
C GLY A 224 14.58 -4.13 6.85
N ILE A 225 13.42 -3.48 6.80
CA ILE A 225 13.27 -2.09 7.22
C ILE A 225 12.78 -2.07 8.67
N PRO A 226 13.57 -1.54 9.62
CA PRO A 226 13.16 -1.44 11.01
C PRO A 226 12.01 -0.44 11.16
N THR A 227 11.12 -0.69 12.13
CA THR A 227 10.01 0.20 12.47
C THR A 227 10.19 0.72 13.90
N PRO A 228 11.08 1.73 14.09
CA PRO A 228 11.41 2.21 15.43
C PRO A 228 10.23 2.93 16.07
N GLU A 229 10.13 2.80 17.39
CA GLU A 229 9.26 3.64 18.22
C GLU A 229 9.75 5.11 18.29
N ALA A 230 8.96 5.99 18.91
CA ALA A 230 9.32 7.39 19.02
C ALA A 230 10.51 7.63 19.96
N THR A 231 10.70 6.77 20.96
CA THR A 231 11.83 6.84 21.90
C THR A 231 12.49 5.47 22.09
N PRO A 232 13.78 5.42 22.48
CA PRO A 232 14.48 4.17 22.78
C PRO A 232 13.84 3.36 23.91
N GLU A 233 13.24 4.00 24.91
CA GLU A 233 12.57 3.33 26.02
C GLU A 233 11.29 2.62 25.54
N GLN A 234 10.52 3.27 24.67
CA GLN A 234 9.36 2.67 24.02
C GLN A 234 9.76 1.47 23.17
N GLN A 235 10.87 1.60 22.44
CA GLN A 235 11.42 0.52 21.62
C GLN A 235 11.79 -0.69 22.48
N ALA A 236 12.53 -0.47 23.58
CA ALA A 236 12.92 -1.52 24.51
C ALA A 236 11.71 -2.22 25.16
N GLU A 237 10.63 -1.47 25.47
CA GLU A 237 9.41 -2.05 26.01
C GLU A 237 8.70 -2.95 24.98
N ARG A 238 8.59 -2.52 23.72
CA ARG A 238 8.01 -3.32 22.64
C ARG A 238 8.81 -4.59 22.36
N GLU A 239 10.14 -4.49 22.34
CA GLU A 239 11.04 -5.59 22.01
C GLU A 239 10.97 -6.76 23.01
N GLN A 240 10.38 -6.57 24.19
CA GLN A 240 10.05 -7.65 25.11
C GLN A 240 9.00 -8.63 24.54
N TYR A 241 8.20 -8.19 23.57
CA TYR A 241 7.11 -8.97 22.97
C TYR A 241 7.50 -9.54 21.62
N TRP A 242 8.10 -8.73 20.75
CA TRP A 242 8.55 -9.14 19.43
C TRP A 242 9.56 -8.14 18.85
N LYS A 243 10.48 -8.65 18.02
CA LYS A 243 11.45 -7.83 17.29
C LYS A 243 11.12 -7.71 15.81
N ASP A 244 11.57 -6.64 15.17
CA ASP A 244 11.25 -6.37 13.76
C ASP A 244 11.82 -7.45 12.82
N GLU A 245 12.98 -8.00 13.17
CA GLU A 245 13.71 -9.04 12.45
C GLU A 245 12.89 -10.32 12.30
N GLU A 246 12.04 -10.64 13.28
CA GLU A 246 11.12 -11.80 13.23
C GLU A 246 10.06 -11.64 12.14
N TYR A 247 9.80 -10.41 11.70
CA TYR A 247 8.79 -10.04 10.71
C TYR A 247 9.42 -9.45 9.46
N TYR A 248 10.70 -9.72 9.23
CA TYR A 248 11.31 -9.41 7.96
C TYR A 248 10.82 -10.35 6.86
N ALA A 249 10.43 -9.77 5.73
CA ALA A 249 10.22 -10.52 4.51
C ALA A 249 11.56 -11.16 4.13
N PRO A 250 11.60 -12.45 3.77
CA PRO A 250 12.80 -13.08 3.28
C PRO A 250 13.27 -12.35 2.01
N ASP A 251 14.54 -11.95 2.00
CA ASP A 251 15.30 -11.54 0.80
C ASP A 251 15.66 -12.76 -0.08
N ILE A 252 14.81 -13.77 -0.10
CA ILE A 252 15.01 -14.98 -0.89
C ILE A 252 14.17 -14.87 -2.17
N LYS A 253 14.76 -15.19 -3.32
CA LYS A 253 14.01 -15.55 -4.54
C LYS A 253 13.26 -16.85 -4.27
N ARG A 254 12.10 -16.71 -3.64
CA ARG A 254 11.19 -17.82 -3.36
C ARG A 254 10.16 -17.96 -4.48
N PRO A 255 9.72 -19.20 -4.79
CA PRO A 255 8.56 -19.43 -5.65
C PRO A 255 7.37 -18.60 -5.17
N LYS A 256 6.55 -18.11 -6.11
CA LYS A 256 5.41 -17.22 -5.78
C LYS A 256 4.40 -17.84 -4.84
N ASP A 257 4.29 -19.17 -4.86
CA ASP A 257 3.29 -19.94 -4.13
C ASP A 257 3.87 -20.50 -2.81
N SER A 258 5.05 -20.01 -2.39
CA SER A 258 5.69 -20.45 -1.16
C SER A 258 5.24 -19.64 0.06
N GLU A 259 5.18 -20.31 1.20
CA GLU A 259 4.86 -19.71 2.50
C GLU A 259 6.14 -19.36 3.26
N ILE A 260 6.01 -18.48 4.25
CA ILE A 260 7.04 -18.27 5.26
C ILE A 260 6.50 -18.85 6.54
N PHE A 261 7.36 -19.57 7.26
CA PHE A 261 7.04 -20.07 8.57
C PHE A 261 6.61 -18.92 9.49
N ASN A 262 5.47 -19.11 10.13
CA ASN A 262 4.92 -18.18 11.10
C ASN A 262 4.25 -19.00 12.19
N LYS A 263 4.67 -18.80 13.45
CA LYS A 263 4.16 -19.55 14.62
C LYS A 263 2.63 -19.54 14.74
N ARG A 264 1.95 -18.53 14.19
CA ARG A 264 0.48 -18.41 14.21
C ARG A 264 -0.22 -19.28 13.18
N THR A 265 0.36 -19.43 11.99
CA THR A 265 -0.23 -20.24 10.90
C THR A 265 0.28 -21.67 10.92
N HIS A 266 1.46 -21.90 11.51
CA HIS A 266 2.14 -23.20 11.61
C HIS A 266 2.19 -23.68 13.06
N LYS A 267 1.05 -23.63 13.78
CA LYS A 267 0.97 -23.92 15.22
C LYS A 267 1.42 -25.34 15.60
N ASN A 268 1.34 -26.27 14.65
CA ASN A 268 1.62 -27.69 14.87
C ASN A 268 3.09 -28.04 14.68
N TRP A 269 3.93 -27.05 14.32
CA TRP A 269 5.35 -27.28 14.12
C TRP A 269 6.08 -27.28 15.47
N SER A 270 7.02 -28.21 15.63
CA SER A 270 7.73 -28.44 16.89
C SER A 270 9.04 -27.67 16.93
N PRO A 271 9.41 -27.03 18.06
CA PRO A 271 10.67 -26.32 18.18
C PRO A 271 11.86 -27.27 18.05
N CYS A 272 12.93 -26.83 17.39
CA CYS A 272 14.17 -27.59 17.22
C CYS A 272 15.38 -26.65 17.12
N VAL A 273 16.58 -27.21 17.21
CA VAL A 273 17.83 -26.47 16.96
C VAL A 273 18.51 -27.07 15.74
N PHE A 274 18.82 -26.23 14.75
CA PHE A 274 19.48 -26.65 13.52
C PHE A 274 21.01 -26.51 13.64
N GLY A 275 21.72 -27.61 13.36
CA GLY A 275 23.19 -27.70 13.38
C GLY A 275 23.70 -28.77 14.35
N GLU A 276 24.91 -29.29 14.10
CA GLU A 276 25.62 -30.11 15.09
C GLU A 276 26.21 -29.22 16.19
N LYS A 277 26.41 -29.77 17.40
CA LYS A 277 26.79 -29.03 18.63
C LYS A 277 27.95 -28.03 18.50
N GLU A 278 28.80 -28.18 17.49
CA GLU A 278 30.00 -27.36 17.26
C GLU A 278 29.82 -26.29 16.17
N ALA A 279 28.73 -26.32 15.40
CA ALA A 279 28.41 -25.35 14.35
C ALA A 279 26.92 -24.98 14.40
N VAL A 280 26.55 -24.14 15.37
CA VAL A 280 25.23 -23.53 15.44
C VAL A 280 25.03 -22.66 14.19
N LEU A 281 24.13 -23.08 13.29
CA LEU A 281 23.82 -22.36 12.06
C LEU A 281 22.79 -21.25 12.35
N ALA A 282 23.27 -20.24 13.05
CA ALA A 282 22.55 -19.03 13.39
C ALA A 282 22.13 -18.23 12.14
N ASN A 283 20.92 -17.64 12.17
CA ASN A 283 20.42 -16.75 11.11
C ASN A 283 20.47 -17.39 9.70
N LYS A 284 20.17 -18.69 9.61
CA LYS A 284 20.19 -19.43 8.35
C LYS A 284 18.77 -19.72 7.88
N TRP A 285 18.56 -19.57 6.58
CA TRP A 285 17.29 -19.91 5.96
C TRP A 285 17.22 -21.41 5.64
N TYR A 286 16.04 -21.98 5.88
CA TYR A 286 15.68 -23.35 5.53
C TYR A 286 14.48 -23.33 4.61
N GLU A 287 14.55 -24.10 3.54
CA GLU A 287 13.45 -24.41 2.63
C GLU A 287 12.91 -25.80 3.00
N PHE A 288 11.61 -25.88 3.25
CA PHE A 288 10.87 -27.12 3.44
C PHE A 288 9.99 -27.36 2.24
N THR A 289 10.27 -28.43 1.50
CA THR A 289 9.50 -28.83 0.32
C THR A 289 8.69 -30.07 0.65
N PHE A 290 7.36 -29.94 0.64
CA PHE A 290 6.42 -30.98 1.00
C PHE A 290 6.01 -31.80 -0.22
N ALA A 291 5.65 -33.07 -0.01
CA ALA A 291 5.26 -33.97 -1.11
C ALA A 291 4.08 -33.46 -1.96
N ASN A 292 3.25 -32.57 -1.44
CA ASN A 292 2.13 -31.94 -2.15
C ASN A 292 2.54 -30.71 -2.99
N GLY A 293 3.83 -30.39 -3.07
CA GLY A 293 4.37 -29.24 -3.79
C GLY A 293 4.32 -27.92 -3.02
N LYS A 294 3.86 -27.92 -1.76
CA LYS A 294 3.95 -26.76 -0.87
C LYS A 294 5.41 -26.53 -0.50
N VAL A 295 5.84 -25.27 -0.49
CA VAL A 295 7.18 -24.86 -0.06
C VAL A 295 7.05 -23.86 1.07
N VAL A 296 7.74 -24.08 2.19
CA VAL A 296 7.76 -23.18 3.36
C VAL A 296 9.21 -22.77 3.65
N TYR A 297 9.46 -21.47 3.78
CA TYR A 297 10.77 -20.95 4.17
C TYR A 297 10.79 -20.52 5.63
N MET A 298 11.87 -20.83 6.35
CA MET A 298 12.03 -20.45 7.75
C MET A 298 13.42 -19.92 8.02
N LEU A 299 13.52 -18.85 8.80
CA LEU A 299 14.78 -18.32 9.30
C LEU A 299 15.00 -18.82 10.74
N THR A 300 16.16 -19.41 11.01
CA THR A 300 16.57 -19.71 12.38
C THR A 300 17.03 -18.45 13.09
N ASN A 301 16.85 -18.41 14.42
CA ASN A 301 17.35 -17.27 15.21
C ASN A 301 18.88 -17.31 15.41
N GLU A 302 19.41 -16.37 16.18
CA GLU A 302 20.83 -16.25 16.51
C GLU A 302 21.43 -17.49 17.21
N LYS A 303 20.59 -18.35 17.78
CA LYS A 303 20.97 -19.60 18.44
C LYS A 303 20.76 -20.83 17.56
N GLY A 304 20.42 -20.64 16.29
CA GLY A 304 20.09 -21.73 15.36
C GLY A 304 18.75 -22.40 15.68
N GLU A 305 17.93 -21.81 16.57
CA GLU A 305 16.62 -22.37 16.93
C GLU A 305 15.60 -22.06 15.82
N GLY A 306 14.78 -23.04 15.50
CA GLY A 306 13.71 -22.97 14.52
C GLY A 306 12.61 -23.96 14.85
N PHE A 307 11.86 -24.37 13.83
CA PHE A 307 10.71 -25.26 13.97
C PHE A 307 10.71 -26.31 12.85
N LEU A 308 10.36 -27.55 13.20
CA LEU A 308 10.15 -28.63 12.23
C LEU A 308 8.65 -28.81 11.94
N PRO A 309 8.29 -29.13 10.68
CA PRO A 309 6.96 -29.58 10.35
C PRO A 309 6.57 -30.84 11.16
N PRO A 310 5.26 -31.11 11.30
CA PRO A 310 4.76 -32.33 11.94
C PRO A 310 5.38 -33.60 11.35
N GLU A 311 5.68 -34.60 12.19
CA GLU A 311 6.35 -35.85 11.77
C GLU A 311 5.51 -36.69 10.80
N ASP A 312 4.20 -36.47 10.75
CA ASP A 312 3.27 -37.14 9.84
C ASP A 312 3.32 -36.59 8.41
N GLU A 313 3.93 -35.42 8.19
CA GLU A 313 4.12 -34.84 6.86
C GLU A 313 5.51 -35.22 6.29
N LYS A 314 5.53 -35.77 5.06
CA LYS A 314 6.79 -36.01 4.35
C LYS A 314 7.28 -34.71 3.72
N TYR A 315 8.48 -34.27 4.12
CA TYR A 315 9.14 -33.09 3.59
C TYR A 315 10.63 -33.33 3.35
N GLU A 316 11.20 -32.56 2.43
CA GLU A 316 12.63 -32.37 2.25
C GLU A 316 13.05 -31.02 2.84
N VAL A 317 14.24 -30.96 3.46
CA VAL A 317 14.76 -29.72 4.05
C VAL A 317 16.10 -29.36 3.42
N ALA A 318 16.22 -28.13 2.93
CA ALA A 318 17.46 -27.59 2.36
C ALA A 318 17.85 -26.29 3.06
N SER A 319 19.11 -26.16 3.46
CA SER A 319 19.62 -24.90 4.02
C SER A 319 20.12 -23.97 2.92
N LEU A 320 19.72 -22.71 2.94
CA LEU A 320 20.08 -21.71 1.92
C LEU A 320 21.21 -20.81 2.40
N THR A 321 22.09 -20.42 1.48
CA THR A 321 23.15 -19.43 1.70
C THR A 321 22.79 -18.10 1.06
N LEU A 322 22.99 -16.99 1.78
CA LEU A 322 22.71 -15.61 1.31
C LEU A 322 23.43 -15.22 0.00
N LYS A 323 24.44 -15.99 -0.43
CA LYS A 323 25.14 -15.77 -1.71
C LYS A 323 24.36 -16.24 -2.96
N ASP A 324 23.24 -16.94 -2.78
CA ASP A 324 22.51 -17.57 -3.89
C ASP A 324 21.36 -16.73 -4.49
N THR A 325 21.28 -15.42 -4.19
CA THR A 325 20.15 -14.57 -4.60
C THR A 325 20.57 -13.20 -5.15
N TRP A 326 20.29 -12.98 -6.45
CA TRP A 326 20.61 -11.75 -7.21
C TRP A 326 19.54 -10.65 -7.11
N PHE A 327 20.02 -9.40 -7.18
CA PHE A 327 19.39 -8.06 -7.26
C PHE A 327 17.94 -7.96 -7.75
#